data_AF-A0A0F9YTZ6-F1
#
_entry.id   AF-A0A0F9YTZ6-F1
#
_cell.length_a   1.000
_cell.length_b   1.000
_cell.length_c   1.000
_cell.angle_alpha   90.00
_cell.angle_beta   90.00
_cell.angle_gamma   90.00
#
_symmetry.space_group_name_H-M   'P 1'
#
loop_
_entity.id
_entity.type
_entity.pdbx_description
1 polymer ?
#
loop_
_entity_poly.entity_id
_entity_poly.type
_entity_poly.pdbx_seq_one_letter_code
_entity_poly.pdbx_strand_id
1 'polypeptide(L)'
;MSPNWNYLMEKKTYEIIRTQNVKNYNIVNHIYDNLSVVVKFHLKKDGVMMNYDDYYHNDYLYVISKNEDVFKDPAYELNSFIPNKLMKSWKLNDTYNLYLFKRITSSPL
;
A
#
# COMPACT_ATOMS: atom_id res chain seq x y z
N MET A 1 17.29 -7.15 6.30
CA MET A 1 15.81 -7.17 6.42
C MET A 1 15.44 -6.43 7.69
N SER A 2 14.38 -5.59 7.67
CA SER A 2 13.92 -4.95 8.90
C SER A 2 13.56 -6.02 9.94
N PRO A 3 13.89 -5.84 11.23
CA PRO A 3 13.35 -6.69 12.29
C PRO A 3 11.83 -6.74 12.14
N ASN A 4 11.25 -7.94 12.23
CA ASN A 4 9.81 -8.19 12.07
C ASN A 4 9.24 -8.04 10.65
N TRP A 5 10.06 -7.79 9.61
CA TRP A 5 9.63 -7.92 8.21
C TRP A 5 10.36 -9.09 7.55
N ASN A 6 9.63 -10.17 7.29
CA ASN A 6 10.16 -11.40 6.72
C ASN A 6 9.24 -11.93 5.62
N TYR A 7 9.65 -13.04 5.00
CA TYR A 7 8.88 -13.69 3.94
C TYR A 7 7.41 -13.99 4.31
N LEU A 8 7.13 -14.34 5.57
CA LEU A 8 5.74 -14.58 6.01
C LEU A 8 4.89 -13.31 5.94
N MET A 9 5.48 -12.15 6.23
CA MET A 9 4.79 -10.85 6.11
C MET A 9 4.59 -10.45 4.65
N GLU A 10 5.56 -10.73 3.78
CA GLU A 10 5.43 -10.50 2.34
C GLU A 10 4.32 -11.35 1.74
N LYS A 11 4.32 -12.66 2.05
CA LYS A 11 3.29 -13.61 1.62
C LYS A 11 1.91 -13.20 2.12
N LYS A 12 1.77 -12.90 3.41
CA LYS A 12 0.49 -12.47 4.01
C LYS A 12 -0.02 -11.18 3.36
N THR A 13 0.86 -10.20 3.12
CA THR A 13 0.49 -8.94 2.47
C THR A 13 0.00 -9.17 1.04
N TYR A 14 0.72 -9.97 0.27
CA TYR A 14 0.32 -10.35 -1.09
C TYR A 14 -1.02 -11.10 -1.10
N GLU A 15 -1.25 -12.03 -0.18
CA GLU A 15 -2.51 -12.78 -0.05
C GLU A 15 -3.70 -11.88 0.31
N ILE A 16 -3.50 -10.88 1.16
CA ILE A 16 -4.53 -9.89 1.45
C ILE A 16 -4.85 -9.08 0.20
N ILE A 17 -3.83 -8.54 -0.49
CA ILE A 17 -4.03 -7.66 -1.66
C ILE A 17 -4.71 -8.40 -2.81
N ARG A 18 -4.27 -9.63 -3.13
CA ARG A 18 -4.86 -10.41 -4.24
C ARG A 18 -6.32 -10.80 -4.02
N THR A 19 -6.77 -10.87 -2.75
CA THR A 19 -8.16 -11.18 -2.42
C THR A 19 -9.04 -9.94 -2.39
N GLN A 20 -8.45 -8.75 -2.42
CA GLN A 20 -9.21 -7.51 -2.61
C GLN A 20 -9.48 -7.33 -4.10
N ASN A 21 -10.75 -7.32 -4.50
CA ASN A 21 -11.18 -7.01 -5.87
C ASN A 21 -11.10 -5.49 -6.15
N VAL A 22 -9.94 -4.89 -5.88
CA VAL A 22 -9.64 -3.47 -6.04
C VAL A 22 -8.78 -3.31 -7.30
N LYS A 23 -9.06 -2.28 -8.10
CA LYS A 23 -8.31 -1.94 -9.32
C LYS A 23 -7.69 -0.55 -9.17
N ASN A 24 -6.74 -0.21 -10.05
CA ASN A 24 -6.08 1.10 -10.07
C ASN A 24 -5.47 1.47 -8.71
N TYR A 25 -4.49 0.68 -8.28
CA TYR A 25 -3.84 0.83 -6.98
C TYR A 25 -2.32 0.76 -7.08
N ASN A 26 -1.65 1.34 -6.10
CA ASN A 26 -0.23 1.14 -5.86
C ASN A 26 0.00 0.70 -4.40
N ILE A 27 1.22 0.28 -4.10
CA ILE A 27 1.63 -0.25 -2.80
C ILE A 27 2.86 0.54 -2.35
N VAL A 28 2.79 1.13 -1.18
CA VAL A 28 3.90 1.86 -0.56
C VAL A 28 4.29 1.15 0.72
N ASN A 29 5.59 1.07 0.97
CA ASN A 29 6.10 0.62 2.26
C ASN A 29 6.74 1.80 2.97
N HIS A 30 6.10 2.21 4.06
CA HIS A 30 6.51 3.35 4.89
C HIS A 30 7.76 3.08 5.74
N ILE A 31 8.34 1.87 5.65
CA ILE A 31 9.51 1.43 6.42
C ILE A 31 10.77 1.50 5.56
N TYR A 32 10.71 0.95 4.33
CA TYR A 32 11.73 1.03 3.29
C TYR A 32 11.11 0.74 1.92
N ASP A 33 11.37 1.57 0.90
CA ASP A 33 10.79 1.46 -0.45
C ASP A 33 10.94 0.06 -1.08
N ASN A 34 12.11 -0.54 -0.85
CA ASN A 34 12.49 -1.84 -1.42
C ASN A 34 11.66 -3.02 -0.87
N LEU A 35 10.95 -2.88 0.24
CA LEU A 35 10.13 -3.96 0.81
C LEU A 35 8.79 -4.15 0.09
N SER A 36 8.25 -3.09 -0.52
CA SER A 36 7.05 -3.20 -1.37
C SER A 36 7.34 -3.97 -2.67
N VAL A 37 8.60 -4.02 -3.10
CA VAL A 37 9.03 -4.58 -4.39
C VAL A 37 8.75 -6.07 -4.49
N VAL A 38 8.94 -6.84 -3.40
CA VAL A 38 8.68 -8.29 -3.41
C VAL A 38 7.19 -8.58 -3.62
N VAL A 39 6.31 -7.85 -2.92
CA VAL A 39 4.85 -7.96 -3.08
C VAL A 39 4.45 -7.56 -4.50
N LYS A 40 4.95 -6.43 -5.00
CA LYS A 40 4.72 -5.93 -6.37
C LYS A 40 5.17 -6.96 -7.42
N PHE A 41 6.33 -7.59 -7.23
CA PHE A 41 6.86 -8.63 -8.12
C PHE A 41 5.91 -9.84 -8.22
N HIS A 42 5.41 -10.35 -7.09
CA HIS A 42 4.47 -11.46 -7.09
C HIS A 42 3.14 -11.12 -7.77
N LEU A 43 2.61 -9.92 -7.54
CA LEU A 43 1.39 -9.45 -8.22
C LEU A 43 1.61 -9.32 -9.74
N LYS A 44 2.77 -8.81 -10.17
CA LYS A 44 3.15 -8.74 -11.60
C LYS A 44 3.18 -10.12 -12.24
N LYS A 45 3.78 -11.10 -11.56
CA LYS A 45 3.85 -12.50 -12.03
C LYS A 45 2.45 -13.09 -12.26
N ASP A 46 1.47 -12.66 -11.47
CA ASP A 46 0.08 -13.09 -11.58
C ASP A 46 -0.75 -12.24 -12.57
N GLY A 47 -0.12 -11.36 -13.33
CA GLY A 47 -0.78 -10.55 -14.36
C GLY A 47 -1.47 -9.29 -13.85
N VAL A 48 -1.23 -8.88 -12.60
CA VAL A 48 -1.71 -7.58 -12.12
C VAL A 48 -0.91 -6.47 -12.80
N MET A 49 -1.61 -5.63 -13.56
CA MET A 49 -1.04 -4.43 -14.16
C MET A 49 -1.14 -3.27 -13.17
N MET A 50 0.01 -2.86 -12.62
CA MET A 50 0.17 -1.67 -11.79
C MET A 50 1.14 -0.71 -12.48
N ASN A 51 0.84 0.58 -12.42
CA ASN A 51 1.81 1.61 -12.77
C ASN A 51 2.62 1.93 -11.51
N TYR A 52 3.85 1.41 -11.42
CA TYR A 52 4.65 1.51 -10.20
C TYR A 52 5.19 2.90 -9.93
N ASP A 53 5.38 3.70 -10.98
CA ASP A 53 5.99 5.03 -10.92
C ASP A 53 4.94 6.13 -10.75
N ASP A 54 3.68 5.83 -11.03
CA ASP A 54 2.57 6.75 -10.89
C ASP A 54 1.81 6.48 -9.60
N TYR A 55 1.98 7.34 -8.61
CA TYR A 55 1.17 7.36 -7.38
C TYR A 55 0.00 8.35 -7.47
N TYR A 56 0.02 9.23 -8.46
CA TYR A 56 -0.89 10.37 -8.56
C TYR A 56 -2.27 9.97 -9.10
N HIS A 57 -2.30 9.06 -10.08
CA HIS A 57 -3.54 8.67 -10.76
C HIS A 57 -4.20 7.40 -10.21
N ASN A 58 -3.66 6.79 -9.15
CA ASN A 58 -4.32 5.65 -8.51
C ASN A 58 -5.53 6.12 -7.69
N ASP A 59 -6.59 5.32 -7.76
CA ASP A 59 -7.78 5.47 -6.92
C ASP A 59 -7.53 4.94 -5.50
N TYR A 60 -6.62 3.98 -5.37
CA TYR A 60 -6.32 3.31 -4.10
C TYR A 60 -4.83 3.24 -3.80
N LEU A 61 -4.50 3.28 -2.51
CA LEU A 61 -3.13 3.13 -2.04
C LEU A 61 -3.09 2.15 -0.88
N TYR A 62 -2.33 1.07 -1.06
CA TYR A 62 -1.95 0.21 0.05
C TYR A 62 -0.71 0.77 0.73
N VAL A 63 -0.74 0.91 2.05
CA VAL A 63 0.39 1.40 2.84
C VAL A 63 0.73 0.39 3.91
N ILE A 64 1.96 -0.13 3.88
CA ILE A 64 2.52 -0.94 4.96
C ILE A 64 3.21 0.00 5.94
N SER A 65 2.77 0.05 7.20
CA SER A 65 3.40 0.90 8.21
C SER A 65 3.32 0.32 9.62
N LYS A 66 4.20 0.84 10.50
CA LYS A 66 4.14 0.69 11.95
C LYS A 66 3.29 1.76 12.64
N ASN A 67 2.92 2.82 11.92
CA ASN A 67 2.17 3.96 12.45
C ASN A 67 0.75 3.98 11.87
N GLU A 68 -0.24 4.21 12.73
CA GLU A 68 -1.64 4.38 12.33
C GLU A 68 -1.87 5.75 11.64
N ASP A 69 -1.13 6.77 12.05
CA ASP A 69 -1.17 8.12 11.47
C ASP A 69 -0.20 8.24 10.28
N VAL A 70 -0.35 7.35 9.30
CA VAL A 70 0.58 7.21 8.16
C VAL A 70 0.81 8.51 7.38
N PHE A 71 -0.20 9.36 7.24
CA PHE A 71 -0.11 10.63 6.48
C PHE A 71 0.50 11.81 7.24
N LYS A 72 0.93 11.63 8.50
CA LYS A 72 1.77 12.63 9.17
C LYS A 72 3.23 12.60 8.69
N ASP A 73 3.61 11.56 7.95
CA ASP A 73 4.95 11.42 7.40
C ASP A 73 5.12 12.23 6.11
N PRO A 74 6.27 12.92 5.92
CA PRO A 74 6.52 13.73 4.74
C PRO A 74 6.83 12.94 3.46
N ALA A 75 6.77 11.61 3.45
CA ALA A 75 6.99 10.77 2.27
C ALA A 75 6.15 11.24 1.07
N TYR A 76 6.79 11.36 -0.09
CA TYR A 76 6.20 11.94 -1.30
C TYR A 76 4.95 11.20 -1.75
N GLU A 77 4.96 9.87 -1.73
CA GLU A 77 3.85 9.02 -2.13
C GLU A 77 2.61 9.28 -1.26
N LEU A 78 2.81 9.43 0.05
CA LEU A 78 1.74 9.68 1.01
C LEU A 78 1.17 11.09 0.85
N ASN A 79 2.05 12.09 0.73
CA ASN A 79 1.62 13.48 0.47
C ASN A 79 0.86 13.63 -0.85
N SER A 80 1.29 12.94 -1.91
CA SER A 80 0.63 12.95 -3.21
C SER A 80 -0.75 12.28 -3.20
N PHE A 81 -1.06 11.53 -2.14
CA PHE A 81 -2.32 10.79 -1.98
C PHE A 81 -3.32 11.51 -1.06
N ILE A 82 -3.06 12.75 -0.67
CA ILE A 82 -4.02 13.59 0.07
C ILE A 82 -4.84 14.42 -0.93
N PRO A 83 -6.17 14.56 -0.77
CA PRO A 83 -7.00 13.97 0.28
C PRO A 83 -7.38 12.50 0.02
N ASN A 84 -7.54 11.73 1.10
CA ASN A 84 -7.93 10.32 1.06
C ASN A 84 -8.81 9.93 2.23
N LYS A 85 -9.33 8.70 2.17
CA LYS A 85 -10.11 8.05 3.22
C LYS A 85 -9.56 6.65 3.49
N LEU A 86 -9.37 6.30 4.77
CA LEU A 86 -9.08 4.93 5.18
C LEU A 86 -10.30 4.04 4.88
N MET A 87 -10.10 2.98 4.10
CA MET A 87 -11.15 2.03 3.74
C MET A 87 -11.10 0.79 4.62
N LYS A 88 -9.90 0.21 4.82
CA LYS A 88 -9.67 -1.03 5.55
C LYS A 88 -8.25 -1.06 6.13
N SER A 89 -8.06 -1.86 7.17
CA SER A 89 -6.76 -2.15 7.76
C SER A 89 -6.65 -3.61 8.18
N TRP A 90 -5.43 -4.15 8.14
CA TRP A 90 -5.13 -5.52 8.57
C TRP A 90 -3.85 -5.54 9.39
N LYS A 91 -3.88 -6.23 10.53
CA LYS A 91 -2.68 -6.51 11.31
C LYS A 91 -1.83 -7.56 10.61
N LEU A 92 -0.62 -7.20 10.19
CA LEU A 92 0.33 -8.13 9.59
C LEU A 92 1.05 -8.92 10.69
N ASN A 93 1.56 -8.22 11.70
CA ASN A 93 2.12 -8.75 12.94
C ASN A 93 2.02 -7.71 14.08
N ASP A 94 2.74 -7.90 15.18
CA ASP A 94 2.72 -6.99 16.33
C ASP A 94 3.37 -5.62 16.09
N THR A 95 4.09 -5.46 14.97
CA THR A 95 4.75 -4.20 14.60
C THR A 95 4.07 -3.51 13.42
N TYR A 96 3.57 -4.29 12.45
CA TYR A 96 3.17 -3.77 11.14
C TYR A 96 1.70 -4.03 10.84
N ASN A 97 1.11 -3.03 10.21
CA ASN A 97 -0.23 -3.07 9.65
C ASN A 97 -0.16 -2.78 8.14
N LEU A 98 -1.15 -3.31 7.43
CA LEU A 98 -1.47 -2.93 6.06
C LEU A 98 -2.72 -2.05 6.10
N TYR A 99 -2.66 -0.89 5.49
CA TYR A 99 -3.78 0.04 5.35
C TYR A 99 -4.16 0.15 3.88
N LEU A 100 -5.45 0.27 3.60
CA LEU A 100 -5.97 0.57 2.27
C LEU A 100 -6.69 1.92 2.33
N PHE A 101 -6.18 2.87 1.55
CA PHE A 101 -6.78 4.19 1.39
C PHE A 101 -7.43 4.32 0.02
N LYS A 102 -8.49 5.10 -0.06
CA LYS A 102 -9.11 5.55 -1.30
C LYS A 102 -8.90 7.04 -1.46
N ARG A 103 -8.45 7.48 -2.64
CA ARG A 103 -8.34 8.90 -2.97
C ARG A 103 -9.72 9.55 -2.94
N ILE A 104 -9.82 10.73 -2.34
CA ILE A 104 -11.02 11.56 -2.43
C ILE A 104 -10.79 12.49 -3.61
N THR A 105 -11.19 12.06 -4.81
CA THR A 105 -11.31 13.01 -5.92
C THR A 105 -12.51 13.89 -5.64
N SER A 106 -12.31 15.20 -5.53
CA SER A 106 -13.40 16.16 -5.65
C SER A 106 -14.08 15.85 -6.99
N SER A 107 -15.33 15.38 -6.98
CA SER A 107 -16.09 15.32 -8.23
C SER A 107 -16.04 16.71 -8.86
N PRO A 108 -15.71 16.85 -10.16
CA PRO A 108 -16.09 18.06 -10.84
C PRO A 108 -17.62 18.10 -10.79
N LEU A 109 -18.14 19.09 -10.07
CA LEU A 109 -19.55 19.47 -10.12
C LEU A 109 -19.95 19.80 -11.56
#